data_AF-A0A433QFB1-F1
#
_entry.id   AF-A0A433QFB1-F1
#
_cell.length_a   1.000
_cell.length_b   1.000
_cell.length_c   1.000
_cell.angle_alpha   90.00
_cell.angle_beta   90.00
_cell.angle_gamma   90.00
#
_symmetry.space_group_name_H-M   'P 1'
#
loop_
_entity.id
_entity.type
_entity.pdbx_description
1 polymer ?
#
loop_
_entity_poly.entity_id
_entity_poly.type
_entity_poly.pdbx_seq_one_letter_code
_entity_poly.pdbx_strand_id
1 'polypeptide(L)'
;AEDLPTIMRFSDLHLTENLSNAVKTLKGSSGIYCITNQDTGQMYIGSSVNLGNRLTAHFVGGSYNAHLQFAIAKYGLSALIFSVIELCAKDQLLAREQHWLNWLFSLPSNLRFNFLSTAGSWLGFKHTSASKAAISAGILGLNNPMYGTLSPTAKTVSIYTLDNVLVECFCSRTAAAK
;
A
#
# COMPACT_ATOMS: atom_id res chain seq x y z
N ALA A 1 -10.76 15.62 -25.44
CA ALA A 1 -10.18 14.75 -24.39
C ALA A 1 -11.07 13.53 -24.36
N GLU A 2 -10.53 12.33 -24.58
CA GLU A 2 -11.35 11.12 -24.45
C GLU A 2 -11.76 11.00 -22.99
N ASP A 3 -13.05 11.15 -22.73
CA ASP A 3 -13.63 10.92 -21.41
C ASP A 3 -13.40 9.47 -21.00
N LEU A 4 -13.17 9.25 -19.70
CA LEU A 4 -12.97 7.92 -19.15
C LEU A 4 -14.20 7.05 -19.46
N PRO A 5 -14.06 5.91 -20.18
CA PRO A 5 -15.20 5.08 -20.49
C PRO A 5 -15.83 4.61 -19.18
N THR A 6 -17.15 4.67 -19.11
CA THR A 6 -17.91 4.35 -17.90
C THR A 6 -19.02 3.38 -18.26
N ILE A 7 -18.89 2.13 -17.82
CA ILE A 7 -19.90 1.08 -18.02
C ILE A 7 -20.99 1.23 -16.95
N MET A 8 -20.58 1.46 -15.71
CA MET A 8 -21.48 1.64 -14.57
C MET A 8 -20.95 2.77 -13.69
N ARG A 9 -21.85 3.55 -13.10
CA ARG A 9 -21.52 4.67 -12.22
C ARG A 9 -22.42 4.66 -11.01
N PHE A 10 -21.82 4.80 -9.83
CA PHE A 10 -22.53 4.84 -8.55
C PHE A 10 -22.12 6.11 -7.79
N SER A 11 -23.10 6.99 -7.56
CA SER A 11 -22.98 8.21 -6.77
C SER A 11 -23.72 8.06 -5.44
N ASP A 12 -23.64 9.10 -4.60
CA ASP A 12 -24.42 9.19 -3.36
C ASP A 12 -24.22 7.97 -2.44
N LEU A 13 -22.98 7.49 -2.39
CA LEU A 13 -22.59 6.28 -1.64
C LEU A 13 -22.65 6.46 -0.12
N HIS A 14 -22.91 7.67 0.35
CA HIS A 14 -23.26 7.97 1.74
C HIS A 14 -24.63 7.41 2.12
N LEU A 15 -25.52 7.17 1.15
CA LEU A 15 -26.82 6.53 1.37
C LEU A 15 -26.64 5.01 1.38
N THR A 16 -27.02 4.38 2.50
CA THR A 16 -26.86 2.94 2.71
C THR A 16 -27.54 2.10 1.64
N GLU A 17 -28.70 2.54 1.13
CA GLU A 17 -29.42 1.86 0.07
C GLU A 17 -28.62 1.86 -1.24
N ASN A 18 -28.10 3.01 -1.64
CA ASN A 18 -27.28 3.15 -2.86
C ASN A 18 -26.00 2.31 -2.75
N LEU A 19 -25.34 2.36 -1.59
CA LEU A 19 -24.16 1.55 -1.32
C LEU A 19 -24.49 0.05 -1.42
N SER A 20 -25.57 -0.40 -0.77
CA SER A 20 -26.01 -1.79 -0.78
C SER A 20 -26.36 -2.26 -2.20
N ASN A 21 -27.06 -1.44 -2.97
CA ASN A 21 -27.41 -1.73 -4.35
C ASN A 21 -26.15 -1.81 -5.23
N ALA A 22 -25.22 -0.87 -5.10
CA ALA A 22 -23.94 -0.90 -5.81
C ALA A 22 -23.13 -2.18 -5.52
N VAL A 23 -23.02 -2.56 -4.24
CA VAL A 23 -22.35 -3.81 -3.84
C VAL A 23 -23.04 -5.03 -4.45
N LYS A 24 -24.37 -5.09 -4.41
CA LYS A 24 -25.14 -6.22 -4.99
C LYS A 24 -24.94 -6.31 -6.50
N THR A 25 -25.04 -5.20 -7.22
CA THR A 25 -24.85 -5.13 -8.67
C THR A 25 -23.45 -5.56 -9.09
N LEU A 26 -22.42 -5.17 -8.33
CA LEU A 26 -21.02 -5.48 -8.64
C LEU A 26 -20.54 -6.82 -8.10
N LYS A 27 -21.40 -7.56 -7.38
CA LYS A 27 -21.02 -8.81 -6.73
C LYS A 27 -20.63 -9.86 -7.78
N GLY A 28 -19.42 -10.39 -7.67
CA GLY A 28 -18.90 -11.40 -8.60
C GLY A 28 -18.42 -10.86 -9.94
N SER A 29 -18.52 -9.55 -10.18
CA SER A 29 -17.97 -8.91 -11.38
C SER A 29 -16.49 -8.63 -11.23
N SER A 30 -15.71 -8.94 -12.26
CA SER A 30 -14.28 -8.67 -12.35
C SER A 30 -14.01 -7.53 -13.32
N GLY A 31 -13.11 -6.62 -12.98
CA GLY A 31 -12.80 -5.48 -13.84
C GLY A 31 -11.93 -4.40 -13.23
N ILE A 32 -11.84 -3.30 -13.95
CA ILE A 32 -11.16 -2.07 -13.59
C ILE A 32 -12.20 -1.04 -13.16
N TYR A 33 -11.91 -0.35 -12.05
CA TYR A 33 -12.76 0.71 -11.51
C TYR A 33 -11.97 2.00 -11.31
N CYS A 34 -12.71 3.10 -11.28
CA CYS A 34 -12.21 4.43 -10.95
C CYS A 34 -13.05 5.01 -9.81
N ILE A 35 -12.38 5.55 -8.78
CA ILE A 35 -13.02 6.37 -7.75
C ILE A 35 -12.65 7.82 -8.01
N THR A 36 -13.64 8.66 -8.26
CA THR A 36 -13.44 10.07 -8.58
C THR A 36 -14.01 10.95 -7.49
N ASN A 37 -13.23 11.93 -7.03
CA ASN A 37 -13.72 13.03 -6.22
C ASN A 37 -14.33 14.10 -7.15
N GLN A 38 -15.62 14.40 -6.93
CA GLN A 38 -16.37 15.33 -7.76
C GLN A 38 -15.89 16.77 -7.60
N ASP A 39 -15.47 17.15 -6.41
CA ASP A 39 -15.06 18.52 -6.08
C ASP A 39 -13.66 18.82 -6.61
N THR A 40 -12.74 17.85 -6.53
CA THR A 40 -11.32 18.04 -6.90
C THR A 40 -10.95 17.47 -8.26
N GLY A 41 -11.78 16.59 -8.83
CA GLY A 41 -11.48 15.84 -10.06
C GLY A 41 -10.42 14.75 -9.87
N GLN A 42 -9.95 14.51 -8.64
CA GLN A 42 -8.93 13.51 -8.36
C GLN A 42 -9.46 12.09 -8.54
N MET A 43 -8.64 11.22 -9.13
CA MET A 43 -9.01 9.86 -9.48
C MET A 43 -8.12 8.81 -8.81
N TYR A 44 -8.73 7.69 -8.43
CA TYR A 44 -8.05 6.47 -8.05
C TYR A 44 -8.47 5.35 -9.00
N ILE A 45 -7.53 4.70 -9.67
CA ILE A 45 -7.78 3.55 -10.54
C ILE A 45 -7.25 2.29 -9.87
N GLY A 46 -8.03 1.22 -9.93
CA GLY A 46 -7.58 -0.09 -9.48
C GLY A 46 -8.34 -1.23 -10.14
N SER A 47 -7.87 -2.44 -9.91
CA SER A 47 -8.53 -3.67 -10.39
C SER A 47 -9.05 -4.55 -9.25
N SER A 48 -10.01 -5.41 -9.57
CA SER A 48 -10.47 -6.48 -8.68
C SER A 48 -11.13 -7.63 -9.45
N VAL A 49 -10.96 -8.85 -8.94
CA VAL A 49 -11.73 -10.03 -9.36
C VAL A 49 -13.18 -9.99 -8.85
N ASN A 50 -13.45 -9.17 -7.85
CA ASN A 50 -14.79 -8.93 -7.31
C ASN A 50 -14.92 -7.45 -6.94
N LEU A 51 -15.58 -6.69 -7.81
CA LEU A 51 -15.77 -5.25 -7.69
C LEU A 51 -16.64 -4.89 -6.48
N GLY A 52 -17.68 -5.67 -6.18
CA GLY A 52 -18.54 -5.45 -5.00
C GLY A 52 -17.76 -5.56 -3.69
N ASN A 53 -16.94 -6.60 -3.54
CA ASN A 53 -16.06 -6.74 -2.37
C ASN A 53 -15.09 -5.57 -2.27
N ARG A 54 -14.52 -5.13 -3.41
CA ARG A 54 -13.55 -4.04 -3.47
C ARG A 54 -14.16 -2.69 -3.10
N LEU A 55 -15.41 -2.44 -3.52
CA LEU A 55 -16.17 -1.26 -3.17
C LEU A 55 -16.34 -1.17 -1.64
N THR A 56 -16.84 -2.24 -1.00
CA THR A 56 -16.96 -2.31 0.46
C THR A 56 -15.62 -2.11 1.16
N ALA A 57 -14.57 -2.71 0.61
CA ALA A 57 -13.21 -2.59 1.13
C ALA A 57 -12.74 -1.13 1.23
N HIS A 58 -12.97 -0.32 0.19
CA HIS A 58 -12.56 1.08 0.18
C HIS A 58 -13.43 1.96 1.06
N PHE A 59 -14.75 1.80 1.01
CA PHE A 59 -15.68 2.74 1.64
C PHE A 59 -16.11 2.37 3.07
N VAL A 60 -15.95 1.10 3.45
CA VAL A 60 -16.29 0.59 4.79
C VAL A 60 -15.05 0.09 5.53
N GLY A 61 -14.17 -0.66 4.85
CA GLY A 61 -13.03 -1.34 5.48
C GLY A 61 -11.77 -0.48 5.71
N GLY A 62 -11.55 0.57 4.92
CA GLY A 62 -10.54 1.60 5.16
C GLY A 62 -9.06 1.22 4.96
N SER A 63 -8.72 0.08 4.34
CA SER A 63 -7.38 -0.53 4.53
C SER A 63 -6.41 -0.56 3.34
N TYR A 64 -6.64 0.21 2.25
CA TYR A 64 -5.87 -0.01 1.00
C TYR A 64 -4.98 1.16 0.53
N ASN A 65 -5.49 2.39 0.51
CA ASN A 65 -4.73 3.55 0.00
C ASN A 65 -4.93 4.76 0.93
N ALA A 66 -3.87 5.18 1.60
CA ALA A 66 -3.94 6.27 2.59
C ALA A 66 -4.46 7.59 1.98
N HIS A 67 -4.04 7.96 0.78
CA HIS A 67 -4.50 9.21 0.12
C HIS A 67 -6.01 9.20 -0.16
N LEU A 68 -6.51 8.08 -0.68
CA LEU A 68 -7.93 7.90 -0.92
C LEU A 68 -8.71 7.89 0.40
N GLN A 69 -8.20 7.23 1.44
CA GLN A 69 -8.84 7.22 2.76
C GLN A 69 -8.87 8.62 3.40
N PHE A 70 -7.80 9.40 3.26
CA PHE A 70 -7.79 10.80 3.69
C PHE A 70 -8.78 11.65 2.89
N ALA A 71 -8.94 11.39 1.59
CA ALA A 71 -9.96 12.06 0.79
C ALA A 71 -11.39 11.69 1.25
N ILE A 72 -11.66 10.40 1.52
CA ILE A 72 -12.93 9.94 2.09
C ILE A 72 -13.20 10.64 3.42
N ALA A 73 -12.22 10.71 4.32
CA ALA A 73 -12.36 11.35 5.62
C ALA A 73 -12.57 12.88 5.51
N LYS A 74 -11.94 13.53 4.52
CA LYS A 74 -12.01 14.98 4.33
C LYS A 74 -13.30 15.45 3.64
N TYR A 75 -13.70 14.78 2.56
CA TYR A 75 -14.82 15.23 1.71
C TYR A 75 -16.09 14.41 1.91
N GLY A 76 -16.00 13.24 2.54
CA GLY A 76 -17.13 12.34 2.73
C GLY A 76 -17.45 11.49 1.49
N LEU A 77 -18.34 10.51 1.69
CA LEU A 77 -18.79 9.59 0.64
C LEU A 77 -19.71 10.24 -0.40
N SER A 78 -20.37 11.35 -0.07
CA SER A 78 -21.21 12.11 -1.00
C SER A 78 -20.41 12.72 -2.15
N ALA A 79 -19.17 13.15 -1.88
CA ALA A 79 -18.29 13.76 -2.87
C ALA A 79 -17.57 12.73 -3.78
N LEU A 80 -17.74 11.43 -3.54
CA LEU A 80 -17.04 10.38 -4.25
C LEU A 80 -17.98 9.59 -5.16
N ILE A 81 -17.47 9.22 -6.32
CA ILE A 81 -18.17 8.39 -7.31
C ILE A 81 -17.34 7.15 -7.57
N PHE A 82 -17.98 5.99 -7.52
CA PHE A 82 -17.39 4.73 -7.97
C PHE A 82 -17.87 4.42 -9.38
N SER A 83 -16.95 4.29 -10.32
CA SER A 83 -17.24 3.98 -11.73
C SER A 83 -16.54 2.69 -12.15
N VAL A 84 -17.23 1.80 -12.86
CA VAL A 84 -16.63 0.66 -13.56
C VAL A 84 -16.25 1.13 -14.95
N ILE A 85 -14.95 1.09 -15.25
CA ILE A 85 -14.42 1.60 -16.52
C ILE A 85 -14.22 0.49 -17.54
N GLU A 86 -13.97 -0.74 -17.06
CA GLU A 86 -13.78 -1.89 -17.93
C GLU A 86 -14.11 -3.18 -17.17
N LEU A 87 -14.91 -4.07 -17.77
CA LEU A 87 -15.09 -5.44 -17.28
C LEU A 87 -14.10 -6.36 -18.00
N CYS A 88 -13.34 -7.15 -17.25
CA CYS A 88 -12.35 -8.06 -17.83
C CYS A 88 -12.12 -9.28 -16.96
N ALA A 89 -11.61 -10.34 -17.59
CA ALA A 89 -11.27 -11.58 -16.91
C ALA A 89 -10.06 -11.41 -15.97
N LYS A 90 -9.94 -12.31 -14.98
CA LYS A 90 -8.93 -12.24 -13.92
C LYS A 90 -7.50 -12.16 -14.45
N ASP A 91 -7.20 -12.92 -15.49
CA ASP A 91 -5.91 -12.99 -16.17
C ASP A 91 -5.53 -11.69 -16.88
N GLN A 92 -6.51 -10.87 -17.24
CA GLN A 92 -6.31 -9.59 -17.90
C GLN A 92 -6.18 -8.40 -16.93
N LEU A 93 -6.62 -8.55 -15.68
CA LEU A 93 -6.73 -7.44 -14.72
C LEU A 93 -5.45 -6.61 -14.59
N LEU A 94 -4.30 -7.27 -14.46
CA LEU A 94 -3.03 -6.57 -14.23
C LEU A 94 -2.60 -5.76 -15.47
N ALA A 95 -2.77 -6.32 -16.67
CA ALA A 95 -2.45 -5.64 -17.92
C ALA A 95 -3.40 -4.46 -18.18
N ARG A 96 -4.69 -4.64 -17.89
CA ARG A 96 -5.70 -3.57 -18.07
C ARG A 96 -5.57 -2.48 -17.01
N GLU A 97 -5.27 -2.84 -15.76
CA GLU A 97 -4.93 -1.86 -14.72
C GLU A 97 -3.71 -1.03 -15.13
N GLN A 98 -2.65 -1.66 -15.64
CA GLN A 98 -1.47 -0.94 -16.10
C GLN A 98 -1.79 0.02 -17.26
N HIS A 99 -2.63 -0.40 -18.20
CA HIS A 99 -3.09 0.45 -19.30
C HIS A 99 -3.76 1.73 -18.78
N TRP A 100 -4.70 1.60 -17.84
CA TRP A 100 -5.41 2.74 -17.26
C TRP A 100 -4.54 3.59 -16.32
N LEU A 101 -3.60 2.97 -15.60
CA LEU A 101 -2.60 3.71 -14.82
C LEU A 101 -1.67 4.51 -15.73
N ASN A 102 -1.22 3.97 -16.86
CA ASN A 102 -0.39 4.72 -17.82
C ASN A 102 -1.12 5.98 -18.30
N TRP A 103 -2.42 5.86 -18.62
CA TRP A 103 -3.26 7.00 -18.95
C TRP A 103 -3.35 7.99 -17.78
N LEU A 104 -3.67 7.54 -16.56
CA LEU A 104 -3.80 8.41 -15.38
C LEU A 104 -2.48 9.12 -15.01
N PHE A 105 -1.34 8.46 -15.19
CA PHE A 105 -0.03 9.03 -14.93
C PHE A 105 0.47 9.97 -16.03
N SER A 106 -0.15 9.93 -17.21
CA SER A 106 0.07 10.95 -18.25
C SER A 106 -0.57 12.30 -17.89
N LEU A 107 -1.55 12.30 -16.99
CA LEU A 107 -2.20 13.50 -16.47
C LEU A 107 -1.39 14.18 -15.35
N PRO A 108 -1.67 15.47 -15.05
CA PRO A 108 -1.08 16.17 -13.92
C PRO A 108 -1.19 15.41 -12.59
N SER A 109 -0.13 15.46 -11.78
CA SER A 109 -0.03 14.67 -10.54
C SER A 109 -1.06 15.05 -9.48
N ASN A 110 -1.59 16.27 -9.53
CA ASN A 110 -2.65 16.72 -8.62
C ASN A 110 -4.00 16.04 -8.89
N LEU A 111 -4.18 15.32 -10.01
CA LEU A 111 -5.43 14.65 -10.39
C LEU A 111 -5.48 13.17 -10.01
N ARG A 112 -4.51 12.63 -9.26
CA ARG A 112 -4.46 11.20 -8.92
C ARG A 112 -4.22 10.92 -7.44
N PHE A 113 -4.86 9.86 -6.95
CA PHE A 113 -4.64 9.27 -5.62
C PHE A 113 -3.69 8.06 -5.65
N ASN A 114 -3.49 7.43 -6.82
CA ASN A 114 -2.52 6.33 -6.97
C ASN A 114 -1.10 6.84 -6.75
N PHE A 115 -0.35 6.16 -5.88
CA PHE A 115 1.05 6.48 -5.62
C PHE A 115 1.99 5.81 -6.63
N LEU A 116 1.73 4.54 -6.94
CA LEU A 116 2.54 3.75 -7.86
C LEU A 116 1.96 3.82 -9.29
N SER A 117 2.85 4.05 -10.25
CA SER A 117 2.53 4.00 -11.69
C SER A 117 2.41 2.58 -12.23
N THR A 118 2.93 1.59 -11.48
CA THR A 118 2.95 0.19 -11.87
C THR A 118 1.84 -0.57 -11.16
N ALA A 119 1.02 -1.29 -11.94
CA ALA A 119 -0.04 -2.16 -11.43
C ALA A 119 0.55 -3.39 -10.72
N GLY A 120 -0.14 -3.85 -9.68
CA GLY A 120 0.22 -5.08 -8.99
C GLY A 120 0.21 -4.98 -7.47
N SER A 121 0.48 -6.11 -6.83
CA SER A 121 0.52 -6.26 -5.39
C SER A 121 1.95 -6.42 -4.89
N TRP A 122 2.22 -5.90 -3.69
CA TRP A 122 3.44 -6.19 -2.94
C TRP A 122 3.51 -7.63 -2.43
N LEU A 123 2.41 -8.39 -2.52
CA LEU A 123 2.34 -9.76 -2.05
C LEU A 123 3.33 -10.64 -2.84
N GLY A 124 4.35 -11.15 -2.15
CA GLY A 124 5.42 -11.95 -2.74
C GLY A 124 6.58 -11.14 -3.32
N PHE A 125 6.55 -9.80 -3.23
CA PHE A 125 7.67 -8.95 -3.64
C PHE A 125 8.91 -9.22 -2.77
N LYS A 126 10.06 -9.43 -3.44
CA LYS A 126 11.34 -9.64 -2.77
C LYS A 126 12.27 -8.47 -3.10
N HIS A 127 12.80 -7.81 -2.07
CA HIS A 127 13.85 -6.81 -2.25
C HIS A 127 15.08 -7.40 -2.95
N THR A 128 15.72 -6.58 -3.78
CA THR A 128 17.01 -6.93 -4.40
C THR A 128 18.09 -7.12 -3.34
N SER A 129 19.13 -7.87 -3.66
CA SER A 129 20.29 -8.03 -2.77
C SER A 129 20.92 -6.68 -2.41
N ALA A 130 21.03 -5.78 -3.39
CA ALA A 130 21.52 -4.42 -3.19
C ALA A 130 20.64 -3.62 -2.21
N SER A 131 19.32 -3.64 -2.37
CA SER A 131 18.42 -2.96 -1.44
C SER A 131 18.49 -3.56 -0.03
N LYS A 132 18.59 -4.89 0.10
CA LYS A 132 18.79 -5.55 1.40
C LYS A 132 20.09 -5.11 2.07
N ALA A 133 21.18 -5.02 1.31
CA ALA A 133 22.47 -4.56 1.80
C ALA A 133 22.40 -3.08 2.24
N ALA A 134 21.75 -2.21 1.47
CA ALA A 134 21.56 -0.80 1.82
C ALA A 134 20.73 -0.63 3.10
N ILE A 135 19.63 -1.38 3.23
CA ILE A 135 18.81 -1.40 4.46
C ILE A 135 19.65 -1.87 5.64
N SER A 136 20.41 -2.95 5.47
CA SER A 136 21.29 -3.47 6.52
C SER A 136 22.37 -2.47 6.92
N ALA A 137 22.99 -1.76 5.96
CA ALA A 137 23.99 -0.74 6.21
C ALA A 137 23.40 0.47 6.94
N GLY A 138 22.16 0.87 6.61
CA GLY A 138 21.45 1.94 7.33
C GLY A 138 21.15 1.57 8.79
N ILE A 139 20.69 0.34 9.03
CA ILE A 139 20.42 -0.17 10.39
C ILE A 139 21.70 -0.24 11.23
N LEU A 140 22.82 -0.64 10.61
CA LEU A 140 24.13 -0.73 11.26
C LEU A 140 24.97 0.55 11.11
N GLY A 141 24.39 1.65 10.63
CA GLY A 141 25.11 2.89 10.38
C GLY A 141 25.12 3.82 11.58
N LEU A 142 26.16 4.65 11.70
CA LEU A 142 26.33 5.64 12.77
C LEU A 142 25.16 6.64 12.91
N ASN A 143 24.43 6.86 11.82
CA ASN A 143 23.28 7.78 11.78
C ASN A 143 22.00 7.15 12.37
N ASN A 144 21.98 5.84 12.64
CA ASN A 144 20.88 5.23 13.34
C ASN A 144 20.98 5.59 14.83
N PRO A 145 19.97 6.21 15.46
CA PRO A 145 20.01 6.56 16.88
C PRO A 145 20.17 5.33 17.80
N MET A 146 19.86 4.13 17.30
CA MET A 146 20.07 2.87 18.02
C MET A 146 21.45 2.25 17.78
N TYR A 147 22.29 2.84 16.92
CA TYR A 147 23.62 2.33 16.65
C TYR A 147 24.50 2.34 17.90
N GLY A 148 25.12 1.20 18.20
CA GLY A 148 25.99 1.04 19.38
C GLY A 148 25.26 1.04 20.72
N THR A 149 23.93 1.24 20.73
CA THR A 149 23.15 1.19 21.97
C THR A 149 23.02 -0.24 22.48
N LEU A 150 23.18 -0.41 23.79
CA LEU A 150 22.94 -1.66 24.49
C LEU A 150 21.65 -1.55 25.28
N SER A 151 20.85 -2.63 25.29
CA SER A 151 19.70 -2.71 26.20
C SER A 151 20.16 -2.55 27.65
N PRO A 152 19.37 -1.91 28.54
CA PRO A 152 19.67 -1.85 29.99
C PRO A 152 19.85 -3.24 30.63
N THR A 153 19.30 -4.28 30.00
CA THR A 153 19.38 -5.68 30.43
C THR A 153 20.48 -6.48 29.73
N ALA A 154 21.32 -5.84 28.91
CA ALA A 154 22.41 -6.51 28.21
C ALA A 154 23.43 -7.07 29.21
N LYS A 155 23.79 -8.34 29.03
CA LYS A 155 24.82 -9.01 29.85
C LYS A 155 26.15 -8.99 29.13
N THR A 156 27.21 -8.69 29.89
CA THR A 156 28.59 -8.80 29.42
C THR A 156 29.01 -10.26 29.28
N VAL A 157 30.04 -10.48 28.47
CA VAL A 157 30.70 -11.78 28.30
C VAL A 157 32.10 -11.66 28.86
N SER A 158 32.41 -12.41 29.91
CA SER A 158 33.73 -12.42 30.55
C SER A 158 34.45 -13.73 30.26
N ILE A 159 35.74 -13.64 29.95
CA ILE A 159 36.63 -14.79 29.71
C ILE A 159 37.54 -14.94 30.93
N TYR A 160 37.62 -16.15 31.47
CA TYR A 160 38.45 -16.49 32.63
C TYR A 160 39.46 -17.59 32.28
N THR A 161 40.59 -17.60 32.98
CA THR A 161 41.52 -18.74 32.97
C THR A 161 40.93 -19.92 33.75
N LEU A 162 41.56 -21.10 33.64
CA LEU A 162 41.18 -22.28 34.42
C LEU A 162 41.30 -22.06 35.94
N ASP A 163 42.15 -21.11 36.36
CA ASP A 163 42.33 -20.70 37.75
C ASP A 163 41.36 -19.57 38.18
N ASN A 164 40.28 -19.35 37.41
CA ASN A 164 39.27 -18.30 37.63
C ASN A 164 39.81 -16.86 37.64
N VAL A 165 40.95 -16.61 36.97
CA VAL A 165 41.47 -15.25 36.81
C VAL A 165 40.79 -14.60 35.60
N LEU A 166 40.20 -13.42 35.77
CA LEU A 166 39.58 -12.67 34.69
C LEU A 166 40.64 -12.26 33.67
N VAL A 167 40.44 -12.66 32.40
CA VAL A 167 41.32 -12.31 31.28
C VAL A 167 40.78 -11.09 30.55
N GLU A 168 39.50 -11.14 30.16
CA GLU A 168 38.90 -10.11 29.30
C GLU A 168 37.38 -10.05 29.50
N CYS A 169 36.78 -8.90 29.20
CA CYS A 169 35.34 -8.68 29.30
C CYS A 169 34.83 -7.90 28.08
N PHE A 170 33.77 -8.40 27.46
CA PHE A 170 33.15 -7.83 26.28
C PHE A 170 31.73 -7.39 26.60
N CYS A 171 31.31 -6.29 25.98
CA CYS A 171 29.96 -5.77 26.12
C CYS A 171 28.87 -6.65 25.45
N SER A 172 29.26 -7.61 24.59
CA SER A 172 28.34 -8.54 23.94
C SER A 172 29.04 -9.80 23.43
N ARG A 173 28.26 -10.86 23.15
CA ARG A 173 28.76 -12.09 22.49
C ARG A 173 29.33 -11.82 21.10
N THR A 174 28.78 -10.88 20.34
CA THR A 174 29.27 -10.54 19.00
C THR A 174 30.61 -9.79 19.05
N ALA A 175 30.83 -8.98 20.09
CA ALA A 175 32.14 -8.35 20.32
C ALA A 175 33.21 -9.38 20.72
N ALA A 176 32.83 -10.40 21.51
CA ALA A 176 33.73 -11.48 21.90
C ALA A 176 34.06 -12.49 20.77
N ALA A 177 33.27 -12.50 19.69
CA ALA A 177 33.43 -13.43 18.56
C ALA A 177 34.27 -12.85 17.40
N LYS A 178 34.74 -11.61 17.52
CA LYS A 178 35.65 -10.96 16.57
C LYS A 178 37.08 -11.11 17.03
#